data_AF-A0AAV9BM96-F1
#
_entry.id   AF-A0AAV9BM96-F1
#
_cell.length_a   1.000
_cell.length_b   1.000
_cell.length_c   1.000
_cell.angle_alpha   90.00
_cell.angle_beta   90.00
_cell.angle_gamma   90.00
#
_symmetry.space_group_name_H-M   'P 1'
#
loop_
_entity.id
_entity.type
_entity.pdbx_description
1 polymer ?
#
loop_
_entity_poly.entity_id
_entity_poly.type
_entity_poly.pdbx_seq_one_letter_code
_entity_poly.pdbx_strand_id
1 'polypeptide(L)'
;MAKLVVAQYLTSITSLLFLLSHAKGNQIISSCSQTPYPNVCNSFISDTLLSSKDQYSHFNFRDMALQATVDRAKQAHQLALAVDLNSLDALAKVAWTDCLELSESTLSHLNHIVGSTTNTISTEDIQTWLSAALANQQTCKNGFIEMGLGSHLITITTILV
;
A
#
# COMPACT_ATOMS: atom_id res chain seq x y z
N MET A 1 -23.48 -52.35 12.60
CA MET A 1 -22.58 -51.38 13.27
C MET A 1 -21.32 -51.14 12.44
N ALA A 2 -20.38 -52.08 12.33
CA ALA A 2 -19.10 -51.88 11.61
C ALA A 2 -19.24 -51.43 10.14
N LYS A 3 -20.18 -52.03 9.38
CA LYS A 3 -20.42 -51.64 7.97
C LYS A 3 -20.89 -50.19 7.80
N LEU A 4 -21.62 -49.65 8.77
CA LEU A 4 -22.12 -48.27 8.74
C LEU A 4 -21.01 -47.25 9.01
N VAL A 5 -20.08 -47.58 9.92
CA VAL A 5 -18.91 -46.76 10.26
C VAL A 5 -17.93 -46.69 9.07
N VAL A 6 -17.69 -47.81 8.38
CA VAL A 6 -16.84 -47.84 7.19
C VAL A 6 -17.45 -47.01 6.05
N ALA A 7 -18.78 -47.10 5.84
CA ALA A 7 -19.45 -46.29 4.83
C ALA A 7 -19.34 -44.77 5.12
N GLN A 8 -19.54 -44.36 6.37
CA GLN A 8 -19.38 -42.95 6.78
C GLN A 8 -17.94 -42.44 6.61
N TYR A 9 -16.95 -43.27 6.95
CA TYR A 9 -15.54 -42.93 6.79
C TYR A 9 -15.18 -42.73 5.32
N LEU A 10 -15.63 -43.62 4.43
CA LEU A 10 -15.41 -43.52 2.99
C LEU A 10 -16.07 -42.26 2.40
N THR A 11 -17.29 -41.92 2.82
CA THR A 11 -17.98 -40.68 2.36
C THR A 11 -17.28 -39.40 2.82
N SER A 12 -16.70 -39.40 4.03
CA SER A 12 -15.91 -38.25 4.52
C SER A 12 -14.62 -38.09 3.71
N ILE A 13 -13.92 -39.20 3.40
CA ILE A 13 -12.70 -39.16 2.59
C ILE A 13 -12.99 -38.64 1.18
N THR A 14 -14.06 -39.12 0.52
CA THR A 14 -14.40 -38.65 -0.82
C THR A 14 -14.77 -37.17 -0.83
N SER A 15 -15.45 -36.68 0.21
CA SER A 15 -15.78 -35.26 0.37
C SER A 15 -14.52 -34.40 0.57
N LEU A 16 -13.58 -34.87 1.38
CA LEU A 16 -12.29 -34.21 1.61
C LEU A 16 -11.44 -34.16 0.33
N LEU A 17 -11.38 -35.27 -0.41
CA LEU A 17 -10.68 -35.34 -1.70
C LEU A 17 -11.34 -34.45 -2.75
N PHE A 18 -12.68 -34.34 -2.75
CA PHE A 18 -13.41 -33.42 -3.62
C PHE A 18 -13.07 -31.95 -3.30
N LEU A 19 -13.02 -31.56 -2.02
CA LEU A 19 -12.58 -30.22 -1.59
C LEU A 19 -11.12 -29.94 -2.00
N LEU A 20 -10.22 -30.90 -1.83
CA LEU A 20 -8.81 -30.76 -2.23
C LEU A 20 -8.62 -30.70 -3.76
N SER A 21 -9.51 -31.35 -4.53
CA SER A 21 -9.50 -31.26 -6.01
C SER A 21 -10.05 -29.93 -6.53
N HIS A 22 -10.98 -29.29 -5.80
CA HIS A 22 -11.50 -27.94 -6.10
C HIS A 22 -10.64 -26.81 -5.53
N ALA A 23 -9.66 -27.13 -4.66
CA ALA A 23 -8.66 -26.16 -4.21
C ALA A 23 -7.62 -25.79 -5.29
N LYS A 24 -7.73 -26.35 -6.51
CA LYS A 24 -6.93 -25.98 -7.68
C LYS A 24 -7.75 -25.15 -8.66
N GLY A 25 -7.88 -23.86 -8.39
CA GLY A 25 -8.44 -22.93 -9.39
C GLY A 25 -9.08 -21.66 -8.86
N ASN A 26 -8.36 -20.88 -8.05
CA ASN A 26 -8.38 -19.40 -8.02
C ASN A 26 -7.55 -18.88 -6.85
N GLN A 27 -6.25 -19.16 -6.83
CA GLN A 27 -5.32 -18.53 -5.87
C GLN A 27 -4.63 -17.28 -6.45
N ILE A 28 -5.34 -16.55 -7.31
CA ILE A 28 -5.28 -15.09 -7.30
C ILE A 28 -6.66 -14.60 -6.83
N ILE A 29 -7.05 -14.98 -5.61
CA ILE A 29 -7.70 -13.99 -4.76
C ILE A 29 -6.59 -12.97 -4.52
N SER A 30 -6.47 -12.01 -5.43
CA SER A 30 -5.35 -11.07 -5.52
C SER A 30 -5.08 -10.51 -4.14
N SER A 31 -3.84 -10.44 -3.67
CA SER A 31 -3.58 -9.82 -2.37
C SER A 31 -4.22 -8.42 -2.25
N CYS A 32 -4.47 -7.74 -3.38
CA CYS A 32 -5.31 -6.54 -3.49
C CYS A 32 -6.77 -6.69 -3.03
N SER A 33 -7.44 -7.82 -3.25
CA SER A 33 -8.82 -8.04 -2.80
C SER A 33 -8.95 -8.15 -1.28
N GLN A 34 -7.84 -8.31 -0.57
CA GLN A 34 -7.78 -8.28 0.90
C GLN A 34 -7.43 -6.89 1.45
N THR A 35 -7.20 -5.90 0.57
CA THR A 35 -6.93 -4.52 0.98
C THR A 35 -8.24 -3.73 1.15
N PRO A 36 -8.26 -2.67 1.98
CA PRO A 36 -9.41 -1.78 2.09
C PRO A 36 -9.79 -1.07 0.77
N TYR A 37 -8.84 -0.95 -0.17
CA TYR A 37 -9.03 -0.27 -1.46
C TYR A 37 -8.55 -1.14 -2.64
N PRO A 38 -9.28 -2.22 -3.01
CA PRO A 38 -8.83 -3.19 -4.00
C PRO A 38 -8.55 -2.61 -5.39
N ASN A 39 -9.39 -1.67 -5.85
CA ASN A 39 -9.23 -1.05 -7.16
C ASN A 39 -7.95 -0.21 -7.24
N VAL A 40 -7.64 0.53 -6.17
CA VAL A 40 -6.40 1.34 -6.07
C VAL A 40 -5.18 0.42 -6.09
N CYS A 41 -5.21 -0.64 -5.27
CA CYS A 41 -4.13 -1.62 -5.24
C CYS A 41 -3.88 -2.25 -6.62
N ASN A 42 -4.94 -2.69 -7.32
CA ASN A 42 -4.80 -3.30 -8.64
C ASN A 42 -4.22 -2.33 -9.68
N SER A 43 -4.66 -1.07 -9.66
CA SER A 43 -4.09 -0.02 -10.54
C SER A 43 -2.60 0.14 -10.27
N PHE A 44 -2.21 0.26 -9.00
CA PHE A 44 -0.82 0.53 -8.62
C PHE A 44 0.12 -0.63 -8.97
N ILE A 45 -0.29 -1.86 -8.66
CA ILE A 45 0.50 -3.05 -8.98
C ILE A 45 0.65 -3.21 -10.51
N SER A 46 -0.40 -2.91 -11.28
CA SER A 46 -0.35 -2.95 -12.74
C SER A 46 0.63 -1.92 -13.29
N ASP A 47 0.57 -0.67 -12.80
CA ASP A 47 1.47 0.41 -13.24
C ASP A 47 2.95 0.08 -12.96
N THR A 48 3.23 -0.48 -11.78
CA THR A 48 4.58 -0.91 -11.40
C THR A 48 5.09 -2.04 -12.29
N LEU A 49 4.24 -3.03 -12.58
CA LEU A 49 4.57 -4.12 -13.50
C LEU A 49 4.80 -3.65 -14.94
N LEU A 50 4.07 -2.65 -15.40
CA LEU A 50 4.25 -2.06 -16.73
C LEU A 50 5.54 -1.24 -16.82
N SER A 51 5.93 -0.55 -15.75
CA SER A 51 7.07 0.37 -15.75
C SER A 51 8.41 -0.35 -15.66
N SER A 52 8.50 -1.46 -14.93
CA SER A 52 9.77 -2.19 -14.74
C SER A 52 9.57 -3.71 -14.62
N LYS A 53 8.90 -4.31 -15.60
CA LYS A 53 8.53 -5.74 -15.62
C LYS A 53 9.70 -6.68 -15.29
N ASP A 54 10.87 -6.44 -15.86
CA ASP A 54 12.05 -7.30 -15.66
C ASP A 54 12.67 -7.10 -14.27
N GLN A 55 12.67 -5.87 -13.75
CA GLN A 55 13.22 -5.50 -12.45
C GLN A 55 12.42 -6.11 -11.28
N TYR A 56 11.09 -6.17 -11.42
CA TYR A 56 10.19 -6.62 -10.36
C TYR A 56 9.69 -8.05 -10.55
N SER A 57 10.17 -8.77 -11.57
CA SER A 57 9.80 -10.15 -11.88
C SER A 57 10.09 -11.15 -10.75
N HIS A 58 11.05 -10.83 -9.87
CA HIS A 58 11.44 -11.65 -8.72
C HIS A 58 10.74 -11.24 -7.40
N PHE A 59 9.99 -10.14 -7.39
CA PHE A 59 9.38 -9.63 -6.17
C PHE A 59 8.11 -10.43 -5.83
N ASN A 60 7.95 -10.77 -4.55
CA ASN A 60 6.65 -11.19 -4.06
C ASN A 60 5.70 -9.97 -4.01
N PHE A 61 4.41 -10.20 -3.77
CA PHE A 61 3.41 -9.13 -3.72
C PHE A 61 3.74 -8.04 -2.70
N ARG A 62 4.26 -8.39 -1.51
CA ARG A 62 4.61 -7.42 -0.47
C ARG A 62 5.71 -6.49 -0.96
N ASP A 63 6.78 -7.03 -1.53
CA ASP A 63 7.93 -6.24 -2.01
C ASP A 63 7.52 -5.36 -3.19
N MET A 64 6.65 -5.87 -4.08
CA MET A 64 6.08 -5.11 -5.18
C MET A 64 5.20 -3.96 -4.68
N ALA A 65 4.32 -4.20 -3.70
CA ALA A 65 3.48 -3.18 -3.11
C ALA A 65 4.30 -2.10 -2.40
N LEU A 66 5.33 -2.49 -1.62
CA LEU A 66 6.23 -1.56 -0.96
C LEU A 66 6.98 -0.69 -1.95
N GLN A 67 7.50 -1.27 -3.02
CA GLN A 67 8.20 -0.51 -4.05
C GLN A 67 7.27 0.44 -4.80
N ALA A 68 6.06 -0.02 -5.16
CA ALA A 68 5.04 0.84 -5.75
C ALA A 68 4.70 2.04 -4.84
N THR A 69 4.58 1.80 -3.52
CA THR A 69 4.37 2.87 -2.54
C THR A 69 5.55 3.85 -2.49
N VAL A 70 6.80 3.37 -2.52
CA VAL A 70 8.01 4.23 -2.57
C VAL A 70 8.00 5.10 -3.82
N ASP A 71 7.75 4.51 -4.99
CA ASP A 71 7.79 5.22 -6.27
C ASP A 71 6.72 6.31 -6.32
N ARG A 72 5.50 6.00 -5.86
CA ARG A 72 4.40 6.96 -5.73
C ARG A 72 4.70 8.07 -4.73
N ALA A 73 5.24 7.73 -3.55
CA ALA A 73 5.61 8.73 -2.56
C ALA A 73 6.72 9.67 -3.08
N LYS A 74 7.68 9.16 -3.86
CA LYS A 74 8.72 9.99 -4.49
C LYS A 74 8.13 10.93 -5.52
N GLN A 75 7.25 10.42 -6.39
CA GLN A 75 6.55 11.24 -7.37
C GLN A 75 5.71 12.34 -6.70
N ALA A 76 4.96 11.98 -5.66
CA ALA A 76 4.17 12.90 -4.84
C ALA A 76 5.04 14.03 -4.27
N HIS A 77 6.14 13.67 -3.61
CA HIS A 77 7.07 14.63 -3.03
C HIS A 77 7.71 15.54 -4.08
N GLN A 78 8.10 15.02 -5.25
CA GLN A 78 8.62 15.82 -6.35
C GLN A 78 7.61 16.83 -6.89
N LEU A 79 6.35 16.40 -7.08
CA LEU A 79 5.27 17.31 -7.45
C LEU A 79 5.02 18.35 -6.36
N ALA A 80 5.15 17.97 -5.10
CA ALA A 80 4.96 18.88 -3.98
C ALA A 80 6.04 19.97 -3.92
N LEU A 81 7.29 19.61 -4.21
CA LEU A 81 8.41 20.55 -4.33
C LEU A 81 8.28 21.51 -5.52
N ALA A 82 7.53 21.13 -6.56
CA ALA A 82 7.34 21.95 -7.75
C ALA A 82 6.27 23.05 -7.58
N VAL A 83 5.55 23.07 -6.46
CA VAL A 83 4.54 24.09 -6.19
C VAL A 83 5.20 25.44 -5.90
N ASP A 84 4.75 26.48 -6.61
CA ASP A 84 5.18 27.85 -6.36
C ASP A 84 4.56 28.37 -5.04
N LEU A 85 5.36 28.34 -3.97
CA LEU A 85 4.95 28.82 -2.65
C LEU A 85 4.56 30.30 -2.65
N ASN A 86 4.98 31.11 -3.62
CA ASN A 86 4.57 32.52 -3.71
C ASN A 86 3.13 32.69 -4.19
N SER A 87 2.57 31.67 -4.84
CA SER A 87 1.16 31.64 -5.24
C SER A 87 0.20 31.28 -4.10
N LEU A 88 0.74 30.84 -2.95
CA LEU A 88 -0.02 30.44 -1.78
C LEU A 88 -0.18 31.58 -0.78
N ASP A 89 -1.33 31.63 -0.10
CA ASP A 89 -1.48 32.49 1.07
C ASP A 89 -0.61 32.02 2.25
N ALA A 90 -0.50 32.86 3.29
CA ALA A 90 0.40 32.61 4.41
C ALA A 90 0.07 31.31 5.17
N LEU A 91 -1.21 30.97 5.33
CA LEU A 91 -1.62 29.75 6.04
C LEU A 91 -1.38 28.52 5.17
N ALA A 92 -1.71 28.61 3.88
CA ALA A 92 -1.45 27.55 2.92
C ALA A 92 0.05 27.25 2.79
N LYS A 93 0.90 28.27 2.85
CA LYS A 93 2.36 28.10 2.85
C LYS A 93 2.86 27.35 4.09
N VAL A 94 2.33 27.64 5.27
CA VAL A 94 2.66 26.90 6.50
C VAL A 94 2.22 25.45 6.39
N ALA A 95 0.94 25.21 6.06
CA ALA A 95 0.41 23.86 5.87
C ALA A 95 1.20 23.05 4.82
N TRP A 96 1.62 23.72 3.74
CA TRP A 96 2.41 23.08 2.69
C TRP A 96 3.81 22.70 3.15
N THR A 97 4.44 23.57 3.95
CA THR A 97 5.77 23.30 4.52
C THR A 97 5.71 22.10 5.46
N ASP A 98 4.70 22.03 6.33
CA ASP A 98 4.46 20.88 7.20
C ASP A 98 4.25 19.59 6.39
N CYS A 99 3.51 19.66 5.29
CA CYS A 99 3.32 18.52 4.38
C CYS A 99 4.63 18.05 3.73
N LEU A 100 5.53 18.98 3.36
CA LEU A 100 6.84 18.61 2.80
C LEU A 100 7.67 17.85 3.84
N GLU A 101 7.76 18.34 5.08
CA GLU A 101 8.48 17.66 6.17
C GLU A 101 7.91 16.25 6.46
N LEU A 102 6.58 16.13 6.52
CA LEU A 102 5.90 14.84 6.72
C LEU A 102 6.12 13.87 5.55
N SER A 103 6.22 14.39 4.32
CA SER A 103 6.53 13.58 3.14
C SER A 103 7.97 13.09 3.11
N GLU A 104 8.94 13.89 3.57
CA GLU A 104 10.34 13.47 3.72
C GLU A 104 10.50 12.39 4.79
N SER A 105 9.82 12.56 5.94
CA SER A 105 9.75 11.53 6.98
C SER A 105 9.17 10.22 6.42
N THR A 106 8.08 10.31 5.66
CA THR A 106 7.46 9.16 4.99
C THR A 106 8.42 8.46 4.03
N LEU A 107 9.14 9.22 3.19
CA LEU A 107 10.14 8.67 2.28
C LEU A 107 11.30 8.01 3.02
N SER A 108 11.76 8.59 4.13
CA SER A 108 12.82 7.99 4.96
C SER A 108 12.38 6.62 5.50
N HIS A 109 11.18 6.55 6.08
CA HIS A 109 10.58 5.30 6.56
C HIS A 109 10.49 4.25 5.45
N LEU A 110 9.88 4.60 4.31
CA LEU A 110 9.67 3.67 3.20
C LEU A 110 11.00 3.18 2.59
N ASN A 111 11.97 4.09 2.37
CA ASN A 111 13.29 3.72 1.87
C ASN A 111 14.03 2.82 2.86
N HIS A 112 13.83 3.00 4.18
CA HIS A 112 14.41 2.12 5.17
C HIS A 112 13.82 0.70 5.10
N ILE A 113 12.50 0.56 4.84
CA ILE A 113 11.86 -0.74 4.63
C ILE A 113 12.46 -1.46 3.42
N VAL A 114 12.54 -0.79 2.26
CA VAL A 114 12.99 -1.44 1.02
C VAL A 114 14.50 -1.59 0.91
N GLY A 115 15.28 -0.72 1.57
CA GLY A 115 16.74 -0.78 1.59
C GLY A 115 17.30 -1.76 2.62
N SER A 116 16.49 -2.21 3.57
CA SER A 116 16.88 -3.24 4.54
C SER A 116 16.79 -4.62 3.90
N THR A 117 17.82 -5.45 4.10
CA THR A 117 17.71 -6.87 3.75
C THR A 117 16.57 -7.50 4.56
N THR A 118 15.81 -8.42 3.97
CA THR A 118 14.58 -9.00 4.57
C THR A 118 14.77 -9.63 5.95
N ASN A 119 16.02 -9.90 6.36
CA ASN A 119 16.37 -10.51 7.64
C ASN A 119 16.76 -9.49 8.74
N THR A 120 16.86 -8.20 8.43
CA THR A 120 17.28 -7.16 9.40
C THR A 120 16.12 -6.32 9.93
N ILE A 121 14.95 -6.38 9.29
CA ILE A 121 13.77 -5.60 9.67
C ILE A 121 12.63 -6.55 10.07
N SER A 122 12.04 -6.33 11.23
CA SER A 122 10.93 -7.16 11.71
C SER A 122 9.61 -6.79 11.02
N THR A 123 8.64 -7.71 11.03
CA THR A 123 7.31 -7.43 10.45
C THR A 123 6.61 -6.31 11.24
N GLU A 124 6.88 -6.23 12.53
CA GLU A 124 6.43 -5.20 13.45
C GLU A 124 7.02 -3.83 13.11
N ASP A 125 8.31 -3.75 12.76
CA ASP A 125 8.95 -2.51 12.30
C ASP A 125 8.35 -2.03 10.98
N ILE A 126 8.15 -2.95 10.03
CA ILE A 126 7.49 -2.66 8.75
C ILE A 126 6.09 -2.09 8.99
N GLN A 127 5.29 -2.75 9.83
CA GLN A 127 3.94 -2.29 10.15
C GLN A 127 3.97 -0.92 10.84
N THR A 128 4.91 -0.69 11.75
CA THR A 128 5.08 0.57 12.48
C THR A 128 5.36 1.71 11.51
N TRP A 129 6.33 1.53 10.61
CA TRP A 129 6.73 2.57 9.65
C TRP A 129 5.68 2.82 8.58
N LEU A 130 4.95 1.79 8.13
CA LEU A 130 3.79 1.96 7.25
C LEU A 130 2.65 2.72 7.96
N SER A 131 2.40 2.43 9.23
CA SER A 131 1.39 3.15 10.02
C SER A 131 1.78 4.62 10.22
N ALA A 132 3.07 4.89 10.47
CA ALA A 132 3.60 6.24 10.56
C ALA A 132 3.47 7.00 9.22
N ALA A 133 3.78 6.36 8.09
CA ALA A 133 3.58 6.95 6.76
C ALA A 133 2.11 7.35 6.49
N LEU A 134 1.16 6.47 6.86
CA LEU A 134 -0.27 6.77 6.74
C LEU A 134 -0.70 7.91 7.68
N ALA A 135 -0.20 7.93 8.92
CA ALA A 135 -0.47 9.00 9.86
C ALA A 135 0.09 10.34 9.35
N ASN A 136 1.31 10.37 8.82
CA ASN A 136 1.91 11.56 8.20
C ASN A 136 1.06 12.09 7.04
N GLN A 137 0.59 11.21 6.16
CA GLN A 137 -0.31 11.57 5.07
C GLN A 137 -1.62 12.19 5.60
N GLN A 138 -2.21 11.60 6.64
CA GLN A 138 -3.44 12.10 7.25
C GLN A 138 -3.24 13.44 7.96
N THR A 139 -2.14 13.60 8.70
CA THR A 139 -1.79 14.86 9.37
C THR A 139 -1.61 16.00 8.36
N CYS A 140 -0.93 15.75 7.24
CA CYS A 140 -0.83 16.72 6.15
C CYS A 140 -2.23 17.15 5.65
N LYS A 141 -3.13 16.20 5.37
CA LYS A 141 -4.50 16.51 4.95
C LYS A 141 -5.27 17.32 6.02
N ASN A 142 -5.12 16.95 7.29
CA ASN A 142 -5.78 17.64 8.39
C ASN A 142 -5.32 19.10 8.51
N GLY A 143 -4.03 19.39 8.30
CA GLY A 143 -3.51 20.76 8.32
C GLY A 143 -4.25 21.69 7.35
N PHE A 144 -4.54 21.22 6.13
CA PHE A 144 -5.32 21.99 5.17
C PHE A 144 -6.81 22.12 5.55
N ILE A 145 -7.41 21.07 6.13
CA ILE A 145 -8.81 21.10 6.56
C ILE A 145 -8.98 22.10 7.72
N GLU A 146 -8.12 22.03 8.72
CA GLU A 146 -8.19 22.84 9.95
C GLU A 146 -7.97 24.34 9.67
N MET A 147 -7.18 24.67 8.65
CA MET A 147 -6.96 26.04 8.20
C MET A 147 -8.06 26.57 7.25
N GLY A 148 -9.12 25.79 6.99
CA GLY A 148 -10.20 26.18 6.09
C GLY A 148 -9.82 26.15 4.60
N LEU A 149 -8.71 25.51 4.26
CA LEU A 149 -8.14 25.45 2.90
C LEU A 149 -8.64 24.22 2.12
N GLY A 150 -9.85 23.75 2.41
CA GLY A 150 -10.41 22.53 1.83
C GLY A 150 -10.47 22.52 0.30
N SER A 151 -10.55 23.69 -0.35
CA SER A 151 -10.49 23.84 -1.82
C SER A 151 -9.13 23.44 -2.41
N HIS A 152 -8.04 23.56 -1.65
CA HIS A 152 -6.69 23.14 -2.06
C HIS A 152 -6.48 21.62 -1.92
N LEU A 153 -7.39 20.90 -1.25
CA LEU A 153 -7.30 19.44 -1.09
C LEU A 153 -7.38 18.71 -2.43
N ILE A 154 -8.02 19.28 -3.46
CA ILE A 154 -8.07 18.67 -4.79
C ILE A 154 -6.66 18.52 -5.35
N THR A 155 -5.84 19.57 -5.25
CA THR A 155 -4.42 19.56 -5.67
C THR A 155 -3.61 18.55 -4.86
N ILE A 156 -3.83 18.49 -3.54
CA ILE A 156 -3.13 17.59 -2.60
C ILE A 156 -3.50 16.13 -2.81
N THR A 157 -4.76 15.83 -3.12
CA THR A 157 -5.26 14.46 -3.28
C THR A 157 -4.75 13.83 -4.58
N THR A 158 -4.58 14.62 -5.66
CA THR A 158 -3.89 14.16 -6.88
C THR A 158 -2.38 13.97 -6.71
N ILE A 159 -1.77 14.61 -5.71
CA ILE A 159 -0.34 14.47 -5.42
C ILE A 159 -0.10 13.26 -4.50
N LEU A 160 -0.99 13.01 -3.53
CA LEU A 160 -0.81 11.98 -2.50
C LEU A 160 -1.47 10.61 -2.82
N VAL A 161 -2.07 10.44 -4.00
CA VAL A 161 -2.65 9.17 -4.49
C VAL A 161 -2.01 8.78 -5.82
#